data_AF-A0A2V9WIC0-F1
#
_entry.id   AF-A0A2V9WIC0-F1
#
_cell.length_a   1.000
_cell.length_b   1.000
_cell.length_c   1.000
_cell.angle_alpha   90.00
_cell.angle_beta   90.00
_cell.angle_gamma   90.00
#
_symmetry.space_group_name_H-M   'P 1'
#
loop_
_entity.id
_entity.type
_entity.pdbx_description
1 polymer ?
#
loop_
_entity_poly.entity_id
_entity_poly.type
_entity_poly.pdbx_seq_one_letter_code
_entity_poly.pdbx_strand_id
1 'polypeptide(L)'
;MAERRKPKETGADWVESIASKSKRSADEVRRILERYNIKPRAEIAIPRRLTIRSVIFNGQKSVGAQTPIDFEWTDLGPGVHAILSGRNLRGKTTLLSIMRWCLTGRRSLPSEMKEWFATVSLRFTLDDRTHEVRLSDAMKSEGKLIRFDEEREIPVRVFASDNEFEEVMSAFFMSELGLERLTNHTVRDGKSVDQDHDWPWLSTAMTIEPDPGALFGSTPLAAMPLRMMQMFVGMPLVGTR
;
A
#
# COMPACT_ATOMS: atom_id res chain seq x y z
N MET A 1 -7.17 25.22 -26.92
CA MET A 1 -6.77 24.04 -27.71
C MET A 1 -6.21 23.02 -26.74
N ALA A 2 -6.90 21.90 -26.54
CA ALA A 2 -6.46 20.85 -25.63
C ALA A 2 -5.33 20.05 -26.29
N GLU A 3 -4.17 20.04 -25.65
CA GLU A 3 -3.03 19.23 -26.05
C GLU A 3 -3.40 17.74 -25.90
N ARG A 4 -3.50 17.03 -27.03
CA ARG A 4 -3.77 15.59 -27.04
C ARG A 4 -2.63 14.88 -26.31
N ARG A 5 -2.92 14.35 -25.12
CA ARG A 5 -2.04 13.42 -24.40
C ARG A 5 -1.62 12.29 -25.35
N LYS A 6 -0.30 12.15 -25.56
CA LYS A 6 0.27 11.03 -26.31
C LYS A 6 -0.07 9.71 -25.59
N PRO A 7 -0.26 8.60 -26.34
CA PRO A 7 -0.58 7.31 -25.75
C PRO A 7 0.50 6.85 -24.77
N LYS A 8 0.09 6.10 -23.74
CA LYS A 8 0.97 5.45 -22.76
C LYS A 8 1.94 4.51 -23.49
N GLU A 9 3.25 4.72 -23.35
CA GLU A 9 4.25 3.75 -23.81
C GLU A 9 4.40 2.66 -22.75
N THR A 10 3.92 1.45 -23.04
CA THR A 10 4.19 0.26 -22.23
C THR A 10 5.64 -0.21 -22.39
N GLY A 11 6.13 -1.11 -21.52
CA GLY A 11 7.47 -1.69 -21.68
C GLY A 11 7.68 -2.42 -23.02
N ALA A 12 6.60 -2.96 -23.60
CA ALA A 12 6.59 -3.52 -24.95
C ALA A 12 6.71 -2.40 -26.01
N ASP A 13 5.99 -1.28 -25.85
CA ASP A 13 6.10 -0.13 -26.75
C ASP A 13 7.49 0.52 -26.72
N TRP A 14 8.16 0.49 -25.56
CA TRP A 14 9.52 1.03 -25.41
C TRP A 14 10.56 0.23 -26.19
N VAL A 15 10.53 -1.11 -26.06
CA VAL A 15 11.40 -2.01 -26.84
C VAL A 15 11.15 -1.87 -28.33
N GLU A 16 9.88 -1.80 -28.73
CA GLU A 16 9.49 -1.67 -30.14
C GLU A 16 9.88 -0.31 -30.73
N SER A 17 9.76 0.77 -29.94
CA SER A 17 10.23 2.12 -30.28
C SER A 17 11.74 2.18 -30.48
N ILE A 18 12.51 1.52 -29.60
CA ILE A 18 13.98 1.42 -29.74
C ILE A 18 14.34 0.56 -30.95
N ALA A 19 13.68 -0.57 -31.17
CA ALA A 19 13.90 -1.44 -32.32
C ALA A 19 13.68 -0.69 -33.64
N SER A 20 12.57 0.04 -33.75
CA SER A 20 12.25 0.89 -34.90
C SER A 20 13.31 1.97 -35.15
N LYS A 21 13.73 2.71 -34.12
CA LYS A 21 14.71 3.80 -34.24
C LYS A 21 16.13 3.30 -34.51
N SER A 22 16.52 2.17 -33.92
CA SER A 22 17.85 1.58 -34.07
C SER A 22 17.97 0.67 -35.30
N LYS A 23 16.85 0.37 -35.98
CA LYS A 23 16.73 -0.59 -37.08
C LYS A 23 17.25 -1.98 -36.69
N ARG A 24 17.06 -2.36 -35.43
CA ARG A 24 17.39 -3.69 -34.88
C ARG A 24 16.11 -4.45 -34.57
N SER A 25 16.20 -5.77 -34.39
CA SER A 25 15.04 -6.55 -33.96
C SER A 25 14.75 -6.31 -32.47
N ALA A 26 13.48 -6.44 -32.07
CA ALA A 26 13.07 -6.36 -30.66
C ALA A 26 13.85 -7.34 -29.77
N ASP A 27 14.16 -8.54 -30.26
CA ASP A 27 14.93 -9.55 -29.52
C ASP A 27 16.41 -9.17 -29.32
N GLU A 28 17.00 -8.45 -30.28
CA GLU A 28 18.35 -7.90 -30.13
C GLU A 28 18.37 -6.74 -29.14
N VAL A 29 17.36 -5.86 -29.22
CA VAL A 29 17.17 -4.76 -28.27
C VAL A 29 17.00 -5.28 -26.84
N ARG A 30 16.12 -6.27 -26.59
CA ARG A 30 15.94 -6.86 -25.24
C ARG A 30 17.25 -7.40 -24.68
N ARG A 31 17.97 -8.20 -25.48
CA ARG A 31 19.26 -8.79 -25.05
C ARG A 31 20.31 -7.72 -24.69
N ILE A 32 20.36 -6.62 -25.43
CA ILE A 32 21.30 -5.52 -25.13
C ILE A 32 20.88 -4.78 -23.87
N LEU A 33 19.59 -4.43 -23.74
CA LEU A 33 19.07 -3.75 -22.57
C LEU A 33 19.27 -4.59 -21.30
N GLU A 34 19.02 -5.90 -21.36
CA GLU A 34 19.28 -6.85 -20.27
C GLU A 34 20.77 -6.93 -19.94
N ARG A 35 21.64 -7.08 -20.96
CA ARG A 35 23.10 -7.18 -20.78
C ARG A 35 23.67 -5.98 -20.03
N TYR A 36 23.16 -4.78 -20.31
CA TYR A 36 23.64 -3.54 -19.69
C TYR A 36 22.75 -3.06 -18.53
N ASN A 37 21.77 -3.87 -18.10
CA ASN A 37 20.81 -3.54 -17.06
C ASN A 37 20.12 -2.17 -17.27
N ILE A 38 19.84 -1.82 -18.54
CA ILE A 38 19.16 -0.59 -18.92
C ILE A 38 17.66 -0.86 -18.83
N LYS A 39 17.03 -0.29 -17.80
CA LYS A 39 15.59 -0.38 -17.58
C LYS A 39 14.90 0.87 -18.14
N PRO A 40 13.62 0.77 -18.55
CA PRO A 40 12.83 1.95 -18.89
C PRO A 40 12.89 2.93 -17.71
N ARG A 41 13.03 4.22 -18.00
CA ARG A 41 13.02 5.25 -16.95
C ARG A 41 11.69 5.14 -16.21
N ALA A 42 11.75 4.87 -14.91
CA ALA A 42 10.58 4.95 -14.04
C ALA A 42 9.90 6.30 -14.28
N GLU A 43 8.62 6.28 -14.65
CA GLU A 43 7.84 7.50 -14.70
C GLU A 43 7.96 8.19 -13.34
N ILE A 44 8.09 9.51 -13.32
CA ILE A 44 8.12 10.27 -12.07
C ILE A 44 6.87 9.86 -11.28
N ALA A 45 7.06 9.25 -10.12
CA ALA A 45 5.96 8.84 -9.26
C ALA A 45 5.05 10.05 -9.07
N ILE A 46 3.82 9.97 -9.58
CA ILE A 46 2.85 11.06 -9.44
C ILE A 46 2.32 10.96 -8.01
N PRO A 47 2.54 11.97 -7.15
CA PRO A 47 2.02 11.93 -5.79
C PRO A 47 0.50 11.74 -5.83
N ARG A 48 0.02 10.67 -5.20
CA ARG A 48 -1.41 10.39 -5.03
C ARG A 48 -1.84 10.78 -3.63
N ARG A 49 -3.01 11.40 -3.51
CA ARG A 49 -3.59 11.72 -2.21
C ARG A 49 -4.43 10.56 -1.71
N LEU A 50 -3.91 9.84 -0.73
CA LEU A 50 -4.67 8.86 0.04
C LEU A 50 -5.54 9.59 1.09
N THR A 51 -6.85 9.32 1.11
CA THR A 51 -7.76 9.87 2.13
C THR A 51 -8.74 8.80 2.58
N ILE A 52 -8.76 8.51 3.88
CA ILE A 52 -9.74 7.59 4.47
C ILE A 52 -11.11 8.28 4.49
N ARG A 53 -12.16 7.54 4.11
CA ARG A 53 -13.55 8.02 3.99
C ARG A 53 -14.49 7.38 4.99
N SER A 54 -14.29 6.11 5.28
CA SER A 54 -14.99 5.45 6.37
C SER A 54 -14.24 4.22 6.86
N VAL A 55 -14.52 3.85 8.11
CA VAL A 55 -14.13 2.58 8.69
C VAL A 55 -15.33 2.01 9.44
N ILE A 56 -15.67 0.76 9.13
CA ILE A 56 -16.82 0.06 9.68
C ILE A 56 -16.37 -1.33 10.08
N PHE A 57 -16.72 -1.79 11.28
CA PHE A 57 -16.44 -3.17 11.67
C PHE A 57 -17.42 -3.65 12.74
N ASN A 58 -17.67 -4.95 12.74
CA ASN A 58 -18.49 -5.61 13.74
C ASN A 58 -17.86 -6.92 14.21
N GLY A 59 -18.39 -7.45 15.32
CA GLY A 59 -18.00 -8.74 15.87
C GLY A 59 -18.34 -8.83 17.36
N GLN A 60 -17.56 -9.60 18.11
CA GLN A 60 -17.82 -9.86 19.53
C GLN A 60 -16.52 -10.01 20.31
N LYS A 61 -16.40 -9.36 21.47
CA LYS A 61 -15.25 -9.57 22.34
C LYS A 61 -15.30 -10.95 22.97
N SER A 62 -14.25 -11.75 22.77
CA SER A 62 -14.14 -13.12 23.31
C SER A 62 -13.80 -13.18 24.80
N VAL A 63 -13.26 -12.10 25.39
CA VAL A 63 -12.84 -12.08 26.81
C VAL A 63 -13.92 -11.43 27.69
N GLY A 64 -14.60 -12.25 28.49
CA GLY A 64 -15.61 -11.81 29.48
C GLY A 64 -17.05 -12.00 28.98
N ALA A 65 -17.93 -11.05 29.31
CA ALA A 65 -19.28 -11.03 28.74
C ALA A 65 -19.19 -10.73 27.25
N GLN A 66 -19.77 -11.60 26.41
CA GLN A 66 -19.88 -11.46 24.96
C GLN A 66 -20.51 -10.10 24.62
N THR A 67 -19.64 -9.11 24.42
CA THR A 67 -20.05 -7.73 24.17
C THR A 67 -20.03 -7.53 22.67
N PRO A 68 -21.17 -7.26 22.03
CA PRO A 68 -21.20 -6.99 20.61
C PRO A 68 -20.37 -5.73 20.30
N ILE A 69 -19.62 -5.81 19.22
CA ILE A 69 -18.93 -4.69 18.60
C ILE A 69 -19.74 -4.36 17.35
N ASP A 70 -20.21 -3.12 17.28
CA ASP A 70 -20.77 -2.54 16.07
C ASP A 70 -20.27 -1.09 16.02
N PHE A 71 -19.32 -0.83 15.14
CA PHE A 71 -18.62 0.45 15.05
C PHE A 71 -18.68 0.97 13.63
N GLU A 72 -19.03 2.24 13.52
CA GLU A 72 -19.07 2.97 12.26
C GLU A 72 -18.45 4.35 12.47
N TRP A 73 -17.54 4.71 11.58
CA TRP A 73 -17.07 6.08 11.43
C TRP A 73 -17.07 6.45 9.96
N THR A 74 -18.04 7.28 9.58
CA THR A 74 -18.28 7.75 8.21
C THR A 74 -17.88 9.21 8.03
N ASP A 75 -18.02 9.69 6.79
CA ASP A 75 -17.81 11.09 6.40
C ASP A 75 -16.43 11.64 6.76
N LEU A 76 -15.44 10.75 6.79
CA LEU A 76 -14.05 11.15 6.90
C LEU A 76 -13.59 11.86 5.61
N GLY A 77 -12.80 12.90 5.80
CA GLY A 77 -12.25 13.68 4.71
C GLY A 77 -10.96 14.38 5.13
N PRO A 78 -10.39 15.21 4.24
CA PRO A 78 -9.22 16.00 4.57
C PRO A 78 -9.47 16.86 5.81
N GLY A 79 -8.53 16.88 6.75
CA GLY A 79 -8.64 17.68 7.97
C GLY A 79 -8.00 17.01 9.17
N VAL A 80 -8.22 17.60 10.34
CA VAL A 80 -7.75 17.09 11.63
C VAL A 80 -8.90 16.33 12.29
N HIS A 81 -8.70 15.04 12.53
CA HIS A 81 -9.65 14.17 13.23
C HIS A 81 -9.08 13.76 14.58
N ALA A 82 -9.94 13.66 15.61
CA ALA A 82 -9.52 13.28 16.95
C ALA A 82 -10.30 12.05 17.44
N ILE A 83 -9.57 11.02 17.91
CA ILE A 83 -10.15 9.84 18.54
C ILE A 83 -10.08 10.03 20.06
N LEU A 84 -11.23 10.26 20.70
CA LEU A 84 -11.34 10.51 22.13
C LEU A 84 -12.04 9.32 22.83
N SER A 85 -11.62 8.98 24.05
CA SER A 85 -12.22 7.91 24.85
C SER A 85 -12.39 8.39 26.29
N GLY A 86 -13.59 8.25 26.86
CA GLY A 86 -13.95 8.86 28.15
C GLY A 86 -13.35 8.19 29.40
N ARG A 87 -13.27 6.86 29.44
CA ARG A 87 -12.68 6.10 30.56
C ARG A 87 -11.96 4.87 30.03
N ASN A 88 -10.67 4.77 30.37
CA ASN A 88 -9.68 3.83 29.82
C ASN A 88 -9.35 4.04 28.34
N LEU A 89 -8.04 4.06 28.06
CA LEU A 89 -7.35 4.21 26.76
C LEU A 89 -7.63 3.05 25.77
N ARG A 90 -8.81 2.45 25.79
CA ARG A 90 -9.12 1.22 25.08
C ARG A 90 -9.77 1.54 23.73
N GLY A 91 -9.21 0.99 22.66
CA GLY A 91 -9.80 1.03 21.31
C GLY A 91 -9.21 2.07 20.35
N LYS A 92 -8.49 3.10 20.82
CA LYS A 92 -7.89 4.12 19.93
C LYS A 92 -6.81 3.53 19.03
N THR A 93 -5.84 2.85 19.65
CA THR A 93 -4.77 2.16 18.93
C THR A 93 -5.35 1.04 18.07
N THR A 94 -6.36 0.31 18.57
CA THR A 94 -7.07 -0.71 17.81
C THR A 94 -7.68 -0.16 16.52
N LEU A 95 -8.35 0.99 16.58
CA LEU A 95 -8.93 1.65 15.40
C LEU A 95 -7.85 2.01 14.36
N LEU A 96 -6.73 2.59 14.80
CA LEU A 96 -5.60 2.89 13.92
C LEU A 96 -4.96 1.62 13.34
N SER A 97 -4.83 0.56 14.14
CA SER A 97 -4.33 -0.75 13.68
C SER A 97 -5.27 -1.37 12.64
N ILE A 98 -6.59 -1.26 12.79
CA ILE A 98 -7.56 -1.74 11.78
C ILE A 98 -7.38 -0.99 10.47
N MET A 99 -7.29 0.34 10.51
CA MET A 99 -7.04 1.15 9.31
C MET A 99 -5.72 0.76 8.63
N ARG A 100 -4.64 0.64 9.41
CA ARG A 100 -3.33 0.20 8.91
C ARG A 100 -3.40 -1.19 8.29
N TRP A 101 -4.02 -2.15 8.97
CA TRP A 101 -4.21 -3.51 8.47
C TRP A 101 -4.94 -3.53 7.14
N CYS A 102 -6.03 -2.77 7.01
CA CYS A 102 -6.77 -2.70 5.75
C CYS A 102 -5.96 -2.06 4.62
N LEU A 103 -5.11 -1.08 4.94
CA LEU A 103 -4.25 -0.42 3.94
C LEU A 103 -3.05 -1.26 3.53
N THR A 104 -2.50 -2.10 4.41
CA THR A 104 -1.27 -2.87 4.13
C THR A 104 -1.54 -4.33 3.80
N GLY A 105 -2.72 -4.86 4.13
CA GLY A 105 -3.00 -6.30 4.16
C GLY A 105 -2.30 -7.04 5.31
N ARG A 106 -1.31 -6.40 5.95
CA ARG A 106 -0.54 -6.98 7.05
C ARG A 106 -1.23 -6.75 8.38
N ARG A 107 -1.62 -7.84 9.04
CA ARG A 107 -2.32 -7.79 10.32
C ARG A 107 -1.45 -7.13 11.40
N SER A 108 -1.93 -6.02 11.94
CA SER A 108 -1.25 -5.22 12.99
C SER A 108 -1.99 -5.21 14.33
N LEU A 109 -2.96 -6.11 14.49
CA LEU A 109 -3.76 -6.29 15.71
C LEU A 109 -3.11 -7.33 16.64
N PRO A 110 -3.18 -7.13 17.98
CA PRO A 110 -2.80 -8.15 18.95
C PRO A 110 -3.52 -9.48 18.71
N SER A 111 -2.85 -10.60 19.00
CA SER A 111 -3.38 -11.96 18.78
C SER A 111 -4.74 -12.19 19.46
N GLU A 112 -4.92 -11.66 20.66
CA GLU A 112 -6.17 -11.73 21.44
C GLU A 112 -7.37 -11.05 20.77
N MET A 113 -7.15 -10.08 19.87
CA MET A 113 -8.21 -9.34 19.17
C MET A 113 -8.56 -9.95 17.82
N LYS A 114 -7.83 -10.97 17.35
CA LYS A 114 -8.05 -11.56 16.01
C LYS A 114 -9.45 -12.10 15.84
N GLU A 115 -9.99 -12.70 16.89
CA GLU A 115 -11.31 -13.33 16.91
C GLU A 115 -12.44 -12.33 17.18
N TRP A 116 -12.11 -11.07 17.48
CA TRP A 116 -13.12 -10.09 17.89
C TRP A 116 -13.91 -9.52 16.73
N PHE A 117 -13.35 -9.57 15.52
CA PHE A 117 -13.94 -8.95 14.35
C PHE A 117 -14.48 -10.03 13.43
N ALA A 118 -15.75 -9.92 13.07
CA ALA A 118 -16.38 -10.76 12.06
C ALA A 118 -16.17 -10.14 10.67
N THR A 119 -16.52 -8.86 10.52
CA THR A 119 -16.34 -8.11 9.27
C THR A 119 -15.67 -6.77 9.51
N VAL A 120 -14.94 -6.31 8.49
CA VAL A 120 -14.26 -5.01 8.49
C VAL A 120 -14.37 -4.42 7.09
N SER A 121 -14.71 -3.14 6.99
CA SER A 121 -14.68 -2.35 5.78
C SER A 121 -13.90 -1.07 6.00
N LEU A 122 -12.96 -0.77 5.09
CA LEU A 122 -12.25 0.50 5.03
C LEU A 122 -12.45 1.10 3.64
N ARG A 123 -13.13 2.24 3.57
CA ARG A 123 -13.27 3.02 2.34
C ARG A 123 -12.25 4.14 2.31
N PHE A 124 -11.58 4.32 1.18
CA PHE A 124 -10.59 5.37 0.99
C PHE A 124 -10.59 5.87 -0.46
N THR A 125 -10.03 7.05 -0.69
CA THR A 125 -9.79 7.60 -2.02
C THR A 125 -8.30 7.68 -2.31
N LEU A 126 -7.92 7.36 -3.55
CA LEU A 126 -6.64 7.76 -4.14
C LEU A 126 -6.95 8.84 -5.18
N ASP A 127 -6.62 10.08 -4.85
CA ASP A 127 -7.11 11.27 -5.54
C ASP A 127 -8.66 11.30 -5.60
N ASP A 128 -9.23 11.11 -6.79
CA ASP A 128 -10.66 11.10 -7.08
C ASP A 128 -11.26 9.68 -7.16
N ARG A 129 -10.44 8.64 -7.05
CA ARG A 129 -10.88 7.24 -7.18
C ARG A 129 -11.20 6.62 -5.83
N THR A 130 -12.45 6.23 -5.65
CA THR A 130 -12.92 5.56 -4.45
C THR A 130 -12.65 4.05 -4.49
N HIS A 131 -12.09 3.55 -3.40
CA HIS A 131 -11.81 2.15 -3.18
C HIS A 131 -12.33 1.70 -1.82
N GLU A 132 -12.61 0.41 -1.68
CA GLU A 132 -12.96 -0.20 -0.41
C GLU A 132 -12.30 -1.55 -0.27
N VAL A 133 -11.65 -1.76 0.88
CA VAL A 133 -11.25 -3.08 1.32
C VAL A 133 -12.36 -3.62 2.20
N ARG A 134 -12.95 -4.74 1.81
CA ARG A 134 -14.07 -5.38 2.53
C ARG A 134 -13.68 -6.82 2.90
N LEU A 135 -13.49 -7.04 4.20
CA LEU A 135 -13.26 -8.34 4.81
C LEU A 135 -14.62 -8.94 5.21
N SER A 136 -15.00 -10.04 4.57
CA SER A 136 -16.18 -10.83 4.91
C SER A 136 -15.94 -11.83 6.05
N ASP A 137 -14.68 -12.26 6.22
CA ASP A 137 -14.21 -13.02 7.38
C ASP A 137 -12.88 -12.40 7.84
N ALA A 138 -12.97 -11.52 8.85
CA ALA A 138 -11.81 -10.84 9.40
C ALA A 138 -10.88 -11.78 10.19
N MET A 139 -11.32 -12.98 10.59
CA MET A 139 -10.43 -13.95 11.24
C MET A 139 -9.50 -14.61 10.23
N LYS A 140 -10.03 -14.98 9.06
CA LYS A 140 -9.25 -15.59 7.97
C LYS A 140 -8.55 -14.60 7.05
N SER A 141 -8.87 -13.31 7.18
CA SER A 141 -8.53 -12.30 6.16
C SER A 141 -9.09 -12.69 4.80
N GLU A 142 -10.38 -13.05 4.75
CA GLU A 142 -11.10 -13.32 3.52
C GLU A 142 -11.91 -12.09 3.12
N GLY A 143 -11.80 -11.68 1.85
CA GLY A 143 -12.47 -10.48 1.38
C GLY A 143 -12.10 -10.06 -0.04
N LYS A 144 -12.37 -8.79 -0.33
CA LYS A 144 -12.13 -8.18 -1.63
C LYS A 144 -11.67 -6.74 -1.54
N LEU A 145 -10.84 -6.34 -2.49
CA LEU A 145 -10.58 -4.95 -2.83
C LEU A 145 -11.53 -4.55 -3.96
N ILE A 146 -12.25 -3.45 -3.76
CA ILE A 146 -13.30 -2.94 -4.64
C ILE A 146 -12.90 -1.54 -5.08
N ARG A 147 -13.16 -1.20 -6.34
CA ARG A 147 -13.15 0.17 -6.85
C ARG A 147 -14.59 0.58 -7.16
N PHE A 148 -14.93 1.82 -6.90
CA PHE A 148 -16.20 2.40 -7.30
C PHE A 148 -16.01 3.23 -8.55
N ASP A 149 -16.89 3.02 -9.52
CA ASP A 149 -17.07 3.90 -10.67
C ASP A 149 -18.47 4.49 -10.54
N GLU A 150 -18.55 5.75 -10.16
CA GLU A 150 -19.76 6.38 -9.62
C GLU A 150 -20.29 5.58 -8.41
N GLU A 151 -21.38 4.82 -8.58
CA GLU A 151 -21.96 3.96 -7.56
C GLU A 151 -21.77 2.45 -7.84
N ARG A 152 -21.15 2.11 -8.98
CA ARG A 152 -20.95 0.71 -9.37
C ARG A 152 -19.73 0.12 -8.67
N GLU A 153 -19.94 -0.98 -7.94
CA GLU A 153 -18.86 -1.81 -7.42
C GLU A 153 -18.17 -2.57 -8.56
N ILE A 154 -16.85 -2.39 -8.68
CA ILE A 154 -15.98 -3.14 -9.58
C ILE A 154 -14.95 -3.89 -8.70
N PRO A 155 -15.05 -5.22 -8.56
CA PRO A 155 -14.05 -6.01 -7.86
C PRO A 155 -12.69 -5.87 -8.54
N VAL A 156 -11.69 -5.42 -7.80
CA VAL A 156 -10.30 -5.32 -8.26
C VAL A 156 -9.60 -6.66 -8.06
N ARG A 157 -9.66 -7.20 -6.85
CA ARG A 157 -9.08 -8.49 -6.44
C ARG A 157 -9.86 -9.08 -5.26
N VAL A 158 -9.75 -10.40 -5.11
CA VAL A 158 -10.20 -11.16 -3.94
C VAL A 158 -8.99 -11.74 -3.23
N PHE A 159 -9.12 -12.01 -1.94
CA PHE A 159 -8.09 -12.65 -1.11
C PHE A 159 -8.77 -13.52 -0.05
N ALA A 160 -8.14 -14.63 0.32
CA ALA A 160 -8.68 -15.62 1.25
C ALA A 160 -7.70 -16.02 2.38
N SER A 161 -6.59 -15.29 2.52
CA SER A 161 -5.61 -15.49 3.59
C SER A 161 -4.86 -14.20 3.93
N ASP A 162 -4.19 -14.17 5.08
CA ASP A 162 -3.31 -13.05 5.48
C ASP A 162 -2.25 -12.75 4.40
N ASN A 163 -1.64 -13.78 3.81
CA ASN A 163 -0.61 -13.62 2.78
C ASN A 163 -1.18 -13.06 1.47
N GLU A 164 -2.29 -13.63 0.99
CA GLU A 164 -2.94 -13.13 -0.23
C GLU A 164 -3.42 -11.69 -0.05
N PHE A 165 -3.90 -11.33 1.14
CA PHE A 165 -4.34 -9.99 1.43
C PHE A 165 -3.16 -9.00 1.38
N GLU A 166 -2.04 -9.33 2.03
CA GLU A 166 -0.81 -8.53 1.95
C GLU A 166 -0.30 -8.39 0.50
N GLU A 167 -0.30 -9.47 -0.28
CA GLU A 167 0.09 -9.44 -1.69
C GLU A 167 -0.82 -8.56 -2.55
N VAL A 168 -2.14 -8.67 -2.39
CA VAL A 168 -3.14 -7.87 -3.11
C VAL A 168 -2.95 -6.38 -2.81
N MET A 169 -2.81 -6.02 -1.53
CA MET A 169 -2.63 -4.63 -1.13
C MET A 169 -1.29 -4.09 -1.60
N SER A 170 -0.25 -4.91 -1.56
CA SER A 170 1.07 -4.54 -2.05
C SER A 170 1.07 -4.27 -3.55
N ALA A 171 0.56 -5.20 -4.35
CA ALA A 171 0.44 -5.02 -5.80
C ALA A 171 -0.40 -3.78 -6.16
N PHE A 172 -1.50 -3.55 -5.44
CA PHE A 172 -2.36 -2.39 -5.66
C PHE A 172 -1.64 -1.06 -5.39
N PHE A 173 -1.06 -0.87 -4.20
CA PHE A 173 -0.43 0.40 -3.85
C PHE A 173 0.86 0.65 -4.61
N MET A 174 1.68 -0.38 -4.84
CA MET A 174 2.89 -0.23 -5.65
C MET A 174 2.54 0.23 -7.07
N SER A 175 1.48 -0.33 -7.67
CA SER A 175 1.00 0.08 -8.99
C SER A 175 0.40 1.49 -9.00
N GLU A 176 -0.50 1.83 -8.07
CA GLU A 176 -1.20 3.12 -8.08
C GLU A 176 -0.27 4.30 -7.76
N LEU A 177 0.77 4.06 -6.95
CA LEU A 177 1.77 5.05 -6.56
C LEU A 177 2.99 5.09 -7.51
N GLY A 178 3.07 4.18 -8.49
CA GLY A 178 4.20 4.11 -9.42
C GLY A 178 5.52 3.75 -8.73
N LEU A 179 5.47 2.85 -7.74
CA LEU A 179 6.63 2.43 -6.96
C LEU A 179 7.22 1.14 -7.54
N GLU A 180 8.54 1.07 -7.62
CA GLU A 180 9.26 -0.15 -8.02
C GLU A 180 9.64 -0.98 -6.79
N ARG A 181 9.44 -2.31 -6.87
CA ARG A 181 9.95 -3.25 -5.87
C ARG A 181 11.48 -3.22 -5.87
N LEU A 182 12.06 -3.27 -4.68
CA LEU A 182 13.50 -3.32 -4.51
C LEU A 182 13.87 -4.55 -3.73
N THR A 183 14.83 -5.29 -4.26
CA THR A 183 15.47 -6.38 -3.54
C THR A 183 16.82 -5.85 -3.06
N ASN A 184 16.98 -5.73 -1.73
CA ASN A 184 18.29 -5.48 -1.15
C ASN A 184 18.90 -6.82 -0.71
N HIS A 185 20.12 -7.08 -1.15
CA HIS A 185 20.90 -8.19 -0.64
C HIS A 185 21.51 -7.78 0.69
N THR A 186 21.07 -8.39 1.79
CA THR A 186 21.66 -8.19 3.11
C THR A 186 22.24 -9.50 3.61
N VAL A 187 23.42 -9.46 4.24
CA VAL A 187 23.98 -10.66 4.86
C VAL A 187 23.54 -10.70 6.31
N ARG A 188 22.77 -11.72 6.68
CA ARG A 188 22.35 -12.00 8.06
C ARG A 188 22.80 -13.40 8.42
N ASP A 189 23.53 -13.53 9.53
CA ASP A 189 24.09 -14.80 10.02
C ASP A 189 24.90 -15.58 8.96
N GLY A 190 25.70 -14.87 8.16
CA GLY A 190 26.55 -15.45 7.12
C GLY A 190 25.81 -15.98 5.89
N LYS A 191 24.48 -15.78 5.80
CA LYS A 191 23.67 -16.09 4.62
C LYS A 191 23.18 -14.81 3.96
N SER A 192 23.25 -14.75 2.63
CA SER A 192 22.58 -13.72 1.84
C SER A 192 21.08 -13.89 1.99
N VAL A 193 20.42 -12.87 2.56
CA VAL A 193 18.98 -12.76 2.66
C VAL A 193 18.54 -11.58 1.80
N ASP A 194 17.71 -11.89 0.83
CA ASP A 194 17.03 -10.90 0.02
C ASP A 194 15.92 -10.26 0.86
N GLN A 195 16.06 -8.97 1.11
CA GLN A 195 15.04 -8.19 1.81
C GLN A 195 14.26 -7.40 0.76
N ASP A 196 13.06 -7.88 0.46
CA ASP A 196 12.14 -7.20 -0.45
C ASP A 196 11.49 -6.01 0.27
N HIS A 197 11.66 -4.83 -0.30
CA HIS A 197 10.98 -3.61 0.14
C HIS A 197 9.68 -3.48 -0.65
N ASP A 198 8.57 -3.91 -0.03
CA ASP A 198 7.23 -3.80 -0.60
C ASP A 198 6.35 -2.83 0.21
N TRP A 199 5.10 -2.64 -0.23
CA TRP A 199 4.18 -1.67 0.34
C TRP A 199 4.04 -1.69 1.87
N PRO A 200 3.95 -2.83 2.60
CA PRO A 200 3.82 -2.82 4.05
C PRO A 200 4.95 -2.04 4.72
N TRP A 201 6.15 -2.09 4.14
CA TRP A 201 7.31 -1.36 4.63
C TRP A 201 7.25 0.13 4.27
N LEU A 202 6.92 0.47 3.02
CA LEU A 202 6.80 1.86 2.55
C LEU A 202 5.66 2.61 3.26
N SER A 203 4.59 1.90 3.62
CA SER A 203 3.40 2.47 4.28
C SER A 203 3.72 3.13 5.63
N THR A 204 4.82 2.75 6.27
CA THR A 204 5.28 3.36 7.53
C THR A 204 5.61 4.85 7.40
N ALA A 205 5.79 5.36 6.18
CA ALA A 205 5.97 6.79 5.91
C ALA A 205 4.73 7.62 6.21
N MET A 206 3.57 6.98 6.23
CA MET A 206 2.29 7.65 6.44
C MET A 206 1.93 7.74 7.93
N THR A 207 2.78 7.22 8.83
CA THR A 207 2.46 7.10 10.25
C THR A 207 3.57 7.66 11.12
N ILE A 208 3.18 8.50 12.07
CA ILE A 208 4.04 8.88 13.20
C ILE A 208 3.69 7.94 14.35
N GLU A 209 4.67 7.18 14.82
CA GLU A 209 4.48 6.29 15.96
C GLU A 209 4.57 7.08 17.29
N PRO A 210 3.95 6.60 18.38
CA PRO A 210 3.98 7.31 19.66
C PRO A 210 5.38 7.48 20.25
N ASP A 211 6.29 6.53 19.96
CA ASP A 211 7.70 6.55 20.37
C ASP A 211 8.59 6.07 19.22
N PRO A 212 8.79 6.90 18.18
CA PRO A 212 9.43 6.46 16.97
C PRO A 212 10.95 6.52 17.09
N GLY A 213 11.64 5.42 16.80
CA GLY A 213 13.10 5.38 16.72
C GLY A 213 13.71 6.20 15.57
N ALA A 214 12.87 6.71 14.66
CA ALA A 214 13.24 7.62 13.56
C ALA A 214 12.06 8.53 13.18
N LEU A 215 12.35 9.74 12.67
CA LEU A 215 11.31 10.71 12.26
C LEU A 215 10.44 10.21 11.09
N PHE A 216 11.00 9.36 10.22
CA PHE A 216 10.31 8.70 9.12
C PHE A 216 10.64 7.21 9.12
N GLY A 217 9.61 6.37 9.24
CA GLY A 217 9.75 4.92 9.33
C GLY A 217 9.96 4.42 10.74
N SER A 218 9.48 3.19 11.00
CA SER A 218 9.55 2.56 12.32
C SER A 218 10.92 1.90 12.60
N THR A 219 11.83 1.86 11.62
CA THR A 219 13.20 1.35 11.82
C THR A 219 14.19 2.04 10.87
N PRO A 220 15.29 2.63 11.35
CA PRO A 220 16.35 3.16 10.49
C PRO A 220 17.19 1.99 9.94
N LEU A 221 16.66 1.27 8.96
CA LEU A 221 17.39 0.22 8.22
C LEU A 221 17.57 0.65 6.74
N ALA A 222 18.71 0.34 6.14
CA ALA A 222 18.90 0.37 4.68
C ALA A 222 18.33 1.61 3.92
N ALA A 223 18.77 2.82 4.29
CA ALA A 223 18.43 4.08 3.59
C ALA A 223 16.92 4.45 3.56
N MET A 224 16.07 3.89 4.45
CA MET A 224 14.62 4.20 4.50
C MET A 224 14.30 5.70 4.51
N PRO A 225 14.88 6.51 5.42
CA PRO A 225 14.40 7.88 5.58
C PRO A 225 14.56 8.69 4.29
N LEU A 226 15.60 8.39 3.50
CA LEU A 226 15.83 9.02 2.20
C LEU A 226 14.78 8.61 1.16
N ARG A 227 14.39 7.33 1.10
CA ARG A 227 13.31 6.85 0.21
C ARG A 227 11.93 7.37 0.60
N MET A 228 11.68 7.46 1.90
CA MET A 228 10.43 7.97 2.44
C MET A 228 10.30 9.47 2.17
N MET A 229 11.40 10.23 2.29
CA MET A 229 11.45 11.60 1.80
C MET A 229 11.26 11.70 0.27
N GLN A 230 11.76 10.76 -0.52
CA GLN A 230 11.50 10.74 -1.97
C GLN A 230 10.01 10.55 -2.28
N MET A 231 9.33 9.62 -1.60
CA MET A 231 7.87 9.43 -1.74
C MET A 231 7.07 10.65 -1.25
N PHE A 232 7.45 11.23 -0.11
CA PHE A 232 6.66 12.25 0.56
C PHE A 232 6.91 13.67 0.01
N VAL A 233 8.15 13.95 -0.41
CA VAL A 233 8.59 15.28 -0.88
C VAL A 233 8.73 15.32 -2.41
N GLY A 234 8.60 14.19 -3.10
CA GLY A 234 8.71 14.11 -4.56
C GLY A 234 10.13 14.38 -5.07
N MET A 235 11.15 14.13 -4.24
CA MET A 235 12.54 14.33 -4.68
C MET A 235 12.87 13.35 -5.81
N PRO A 236 13.29 13.84 -6.99
CA PRO A 236 13.68 12.98 -8.09
C PRO A 236 14.85 12.09 -7.66
N LEU A 237 14.87 10.87 -8.19
CA LEU A 237 15.94 9.91 -7.98
C LEU A 237 17.21 10.49 -8.63
N VAL A 238 18.04 11.19 -7.83
CA VAL A 238 19.39 11.54 -8.27
C VAL A 238 20.22 10.27 -8.13
N GLY A 239 20.12 9.39 -9.12
CA GLY A 239 21.13 8.37 -9.35
C GLY A 239 22.40 9.10 -9.78
N THR A 240 23.36 9.26 -8.88
CA THR A 240 24.71 9.63 -9.28
C THR A 240 25.32 8.46 -10.06
N ARG A 241 25.67 8.77 -11.32
CA ARG A 241 26.55 8.12 -12.31
C ARG A 241 27.04 6.70 -12.02
#